data_AF-W4VKK3-F1
#
_entry.id   AF-W4VKK3-F1
#
_cell.length_a   1.000
_cell.length_b   1.000
_cell.length_c   1.000
_cell.angle_alpha   90.00
_cell.angle_beta   90.00
_cell.angle_gamma   90.00
#
_symmetry.space_group_name_H-M   'P 1'
#
loop_
_entity.id
_entity.type
_entity.pdbx_description
1 polymer ?
#
loop_
_entity_poly.entity_id
_entity_poly.type
_entity_poly.pdbx_seq_one_letter_code
_entity_poly.pdbx_strand_id
1 'polypeptide(L)'
;MGYSDVYLLRAPNGHLNEEVIQLAENHGLKVIQWSINPNDWKNPGTDKISKHILDNLSNGDIILLHASDAVKQTEKALQQVIPSIKQKKKDFLTISELITLSETKNEELKSKNK
;
A
#
# COMPACT_ATOMS: atom_id res chain seq x y z
N MET A 1 -16.18 13.89 15.00
CA MET A 1 -14.87 13.70 14.33
C MET A 1 -14.74 12.22 14.02
N GLY A 2 -14.58 11.87 12.74
CA GLY A 2 -14.44 10.48 12.30
C GLY A 2 -14.80 10.37 10.82
N TYR A 3 -14.01 9.63 10.06
CA TYR A 3 -14.42 9.16 8.73
C TYR A 3 -15.60 8.20 8.93
N SER A 4 -16.72 8.45 8.25
CA SER A 4 -17.96 7.69 8.42
C SER A 4 -17.90 6.28 7.82
N ASP A 5 -17.00 6.04 6.86
CA ASP A 5 -17.01 4.84 6.01
C ASP A 5 -15.63 4.18 5.95
N VAL A 6 -15.12 3.74 7.10
CA VAL A 6 -13.88 2.95 7.17
C VAL A 6 -14.20 1.47 6.93
N TYR A 7 -13.83 0.97 5.76
CA TYR A 7 -13.98 -0.45 5.38
C TYR A 7 -12.64 -1.12 5.05
N LEU A 8 -11.52 -0.43 5.25
CA LEU A 8 -10.17 -0.96 5.03
C LEU A 8 -9.47 -1.16 6.37
N LEU A 9 -8.90 -2.35 6.57
CA LEU A 9 -8.17 -2.70 7.78
C LEU A 9 -6.73 -3.09 7.41
N ARG A 10 -5.76 -2.57 8.15
CA ARG A 10 -4.39 -3.11 8.18
C ARG A 10 -4.09 -3.53 9.62
N ALA A 11 -3.90 -4.83 9.83
CA ALA A 11 -3.62 -5.34 11.17
C ALA A 11 -2.30 -4.76 11.71
N PRO A 12 -2.24 -4.43 13.02
CA PRO A 12 -1.00 -4.00 13.65
C PRO A 12 0.14 -4.99 13.39
N ASN A 13 1.32 -4.46 13.06
CA ASN A 13 2.51 -5.25 12.69
C ASN A 13 2.31 -6.17 11.46
N GLY A 14 1.19 -6.08 10.75
CA GLY A 14 0.84 -7.00 9.67
C GLY A 14 0.51 -8.41 10.13
N HIS A 15 0.38 -8.66 11.44
CA HIS A 15 0.08 -9.99 11.96
C HIS A 15 -1.36 -10.37 11.64
N LEU A 16 -1.51 -11.44 10.86
CA LEU A 16 -2.79 -12.01 10.47
C LEU A 16 -2.77 -13.51 10.70
N ASN A 17 -3.91 -14.05 11.09
CA ASN A 17 -4.26 -15.46 11.01
C ASN A 17 -5.66 -15.56 10.38
N GLU A 18 -6.11 -16.79 10.11
CA GLU A 18 -7.42 -17.01 9.49
C GLU A 18 -8.57 -16.43 10.32
N GLU A 19 -8.50 -16.53 11.65
CA GLU A 19 -9.51 -15.99 12.55
C GLU A 19 -9.65 -14.46 12.43
N VAL A 20 -8.53 -13.73 12.42
CA VAL A 20 -8.52 -12.26 12.29
C VAL A 20 -9.06 -11.84 10.91
N ILE A 21 -8.70 -12.58 9.85
CA ILE A 21 -9.19 -12.30 8.50
C ILE A 21 -10.71 -12.51 8.44
N GLN A 22 -11.19 -13.66 8.90
CA GLN A 22 -12.63 -13.98 8.90
C GLN A 22 -13.42 -12.99 9.75
N LEU A 23 -12.90 -12.60 10.92
CA LEU A 23 -13.55 -11.61 11.76
C LEU A 23 -13.66 -10.26 11.05
N ALA A 24 -12.56 -9.79 10.43
CA ALA A 24 -12.57 -8.54 9.68
C ALA A 24 -13.59 -8.57 8.53
N GLU A 25 -13.61 -9.66 7.76
CA GLU A 25 -14.55 -9.85 6.64
C GLU A 25 -16.01 -9.90 7.12
N ASN A 26 -16.30 -10.58 8.23
CA ASN A 26 -17.63 -10.63 8.85
C ASN A 26 -18.12 -9.26 9.32
N HIS A 27 -17.20 -8.33 9.60
CA HIS A 27 -17.50 -6.93 9.92
C HIS A 27 -17.50 -6.01 8.68
N GLY A 28 -17.43 -6.57 7.48
CA GLY A 28 -17.43 -5.81 6.22
C GLY A 28 -16.11 -5.08 5.94
N LEU A 29 -15.02 -5.48 6.60
CA LEU A 29 -13.69 -4.88 6.41
C LEU A 29 -12.88 -5.69 5.40
N LYS A 30 -12.20 -5.00 4.49
CA LYS A 30 -11.19 -5.57 3.60
C LYS A 30 -9.81 -5.44 4.24
N VAL A 31 -9.12 -6.56 4.44
CA VAL A 31 -7.77 -6.58 5.00
C VAL A 31 -6.73 -6.26 3.91
N ILE A 32 -5.89 -5.26 4.14
CA ILE A 32 -4.91 -4.75 3.16
C ILE A 32 -3.49 -4.79 3.73
N GLN A 33 -2.63 -5.55 3.05
CA GLN A 33 -1.19 -5.62 3.31
C GLN A 33 -0.39 -4.72 2.35
N TRP A 34 0.91 -4.93 2.28
CA TRP A 34 1.83 -4.22 1.40
C TRP A 34 2.71 -5.22 0.63
N SER A 35 3.26 -4.79 -0.50
CA SER A 35 4.23 -5.56 -1.29
C SER A 35 5.65 -5.04 -1.15
N ILE A 36 5.82 -3.74 -0.83
CA ILE A 36 7.13 -3.12 -0.63
C ILE A 36 7.24 -2.58 0.80
N ASN A 37 8.31 -2.94 1.51
CA ASN A 37 8.60 -2.46 2.86
C ASN A 37 10.08 -2.02 3.00
N PRO A 38 10.39 -0.72 2.89
CA PRO A 38 11.74 -0.19 3.05
C PRO A 38 12.21 -0.15 4.51
N ASN A 39 11.36 -0.51 5.48
CA ASN A 39 11.63 -0.42 6.91
C ASN A 39 12.02 1.00 7.36
N ASP A 40 11.28 2.01 6.90
CA ASP A 40 11.51 3.42 7.21
C ASP A 40 11.51 3.72 8.72
N TRP A 41 10.72 2.97 9.49
CA TRP A 41 10.70 2.98 10.97
C TRP A 41 12.05 2.69 11.64
N LYS A 42 13.00 2.05 10.93
CA LYS A 42 14.37 1.83 11.43
C LYS A 42 15.30 3.03 11.20
N ASN A 43 14.85 4.06 10.50
CA ASN A 43 15.65 5.21 10.09
C ASN A 43 16.99 4.82 9.38
N PRO A 44 16.98 3.94 8.35
CA PRO A 44 18.20 3.38 7.75
C PRO A 44 19.01 4.36 6.88
N GLY A 45 18.45 5.54 6.59
CA GLY A 45 18.98 6.57 5.72
C GLY A 45 18.02 6.87 4.56
N THR A 46 17.82 8.15 4.24
CA THR A 46 16.92 8.62 3.16
C THR A 46 17.17 7.89 1.85
N ASP A 47 18.43 7.84 1.40
CA ASP A 47 18.78 7.23 0.10
C ASP A 47 18.53 5.71 0.09
N LYS A 48 18.69 5.04 1.23
CA LYS A 48 18.39 3.59 1.33
C LYS A 48 16.89 3.34 1.21
N ILE A 49 16.05 4.16 1.84
CA ILE A 49 14.59 4.09 1.71
C ILE A 49 14.20 4.30 0.25
N SER A 50 14.67 5.39 -0.35
CA SER A 50 14.34 5.75 -1.73
C SER A 50 14.79 4.68 -2.73
N LYS A 51 16.03 4.22 -2.63
CA LYS A 51 16.58 3.17 -3.49
C LYS A 51 15.78 1.87 -3.37
N HIS A 52 15.47 1.43 -2.15
CA HIS A 52 14.68 0.22 -1.93
C HIS A 52 13.31 0.32 -2.61
N ILE A 53 12.63 1.46 -2.49
CA ILE A 53 11.34 1.65 -3.16
C ILE A 53 11.50 1.60 -4.68
N LEU A 54 12.42 2.41 -5.24
CA LEU A 54 12.55 2.58 -6.69
C LEU A 54 13.07 1.33 -7.41
N ASP A 55 13.89 0.53 -6.76
CA ASP A 55 14.46 -0.70 -7.32
C ASP A 55 13.43 -1.85 -7.38
N ASN A 56 12.44 -1.86 -6.49
CA ASN A 56 11.45 -2.95 -6.38
C ASN A 56 10.08 -2.61 -6.99
N LEU A 57 9.87 -1.37 -7.45
CA LEU A 57 8.56 -0.86 -7.86
C LEU A 57 8.04 -1.44 -9.19
N SER A 58 6.93 -2.17 -9.11
CA SER A 58 6.10 -2.67 -10.20
C SER A 58 4.71 -2.01 -10.23
N ASN A 59 3.84 -2.40 -11.15
CA ASN A 59 2.47 -1.86 -11.22
C ASN A 59 1.56 -2.61 -10.24
N GLY A 60 0.75 -1.85 -9.48
CA GLY A 60 -0.14 -2.41 -8.46
C GLY A 60 0.51 -2.64 -7.09
N ASP A 61 1.77 -2.23 -6.91
CA ASP A 61 2.43 -2.32 -5.61
C ASP A 61 1.83 -1.38 -4.56
N ILE A 62 1.78 -1.86 -3.32
CA ILE A 62 1.43 -1.08 -2.14
C ILE A 62 2.69 -0.91 -1.30
N ILE A 63 3.12 0.33 -1.11
CA ILE A 63 4.31 0.67 -0.34
C ILE A 63 3.91 0.94 1.12
N LEU A 64 4.54 0.23 2.07
CA LEU A 64 4.40 0.54 3.50
C LEU A 64 5.36 1.66 3.90
N LEU A 65 4.81 2.75 4.42
CA LEU A 65 5.53 3.84 5.06
C LEU A 65 4.79 4.27 6.32
N HIS A 66 5.50 4.91 7.24
CA HIS A 66 4.97 5.39 8.51
C HIS A 66 5.03 6.92 8.59
N ALA A 67 4.16 7.49 9.43
CA ALA A 67 4.09 8.93 9.70
C ALA A 67 3.97 9.20 11.21
N SER A 68 4.53 8.31 12.04
CA SER A 68 4.63 8.51 13.50
C SER A 68 5.89 9.31 13.85
N ASP A 69 5.95 9.82 15.08
CA ASP A 69 7.11 10.59 15.56
C ASP A 69 8.44 9.79 15.59
N ALA A 70 8.35 8.46 15.47
CA ALA A 70 9.53 7.58 15.42
C ALA A 70 10.27 7.67 14.07
N VAL A 71 9.60 8.08 12.99
CA VAL A 71 10.23 8.21 11.67
C VAL A 71 10.79 9.61 11.46
N LYS A 72 12.02 9.68 10.98
CA LYS A 72 12.75 10.96 10.79
C LYS A 72 13.14 11.22 9.33
N GLN A 73 12.97 10.21 8.48
CA GLN A 73 13.55 10.19 7.12
C GLN A 73 12.51 9.97 6.02
N THR A 74 11.29 9.55 6.37
CA THR A 74 10.22 9.23 5.42
C THR A 74 9.85 10.41 4.54
N GLU A 75 9.70 11.62 5.12
CA GLU A 75 9.41 12.84 4.36
C GLU A 75 10.47 13.12 3.29
N LYS A 76 11.75 13.09 3.67
CA LYS A 76 12.87 13.32 2.75
C LYS A 76 12.96 12.24 1.67
N ALA A 77 12.63 10.99 2.01
CA ALA A 77 12.60 9.90 1.03
C ALA A 77 11.47 10.12 0.01
N LEU A 78 10.29 10.54 0.46
CA LEU A 78 9.16 10.86 -0.43
C LEU A 78 9.49 12.01 -1.39
N GLN A 79 10.25 13.02 -0.96
CA GLN A 79 10.73 14.11 -1.82
C GLN A 79 11.61 13.60 -2.99
N GLN A 80 12.31 12.49 -2.82
CA GLN A 80 13.09 11.84 -3.88
C GLN A 80 12.22 10.86 -4.72
N VAL A 81 11.39 10.06 -4.05
CA VAL A 81 10.63 8.96 -4.69
C VAL A 81 9.48 9.47 -5.56
N ILE A 82 8.68 10.43 -5.08
CA ILE A 82 7.47 10.88 -5.78
C ILE A 82 7.78 11.41 -7.18
N PRO A 83 8.78 12.31 -7.39
CA PRO A 83 9.14 12.78 -8.72
C PRO A 83 9.60 11.64 -9.65
N SER A 84 10.41 10.71 -9.14
CA SER A 84 10.90 9.56 -9.93
C SER A 84 9.77 8.63 -10.38
N ILE A 85 8.74 8.42 -9.55
CA ILE A 85 7.57 7.62 -9.92
C ILE A 85 6.73 8.35 -10.98
N LYS A 86 6.46 9.64 -10.79
CA LYS A 86 5.70 10.45 -11.76
C LYS A 86 6.38 10.55 -13.13
N GLN A 87 7.70 10.65 -13.18
CA GLN A 87 8.46 10.65 -14.45
C GLN A 87 8.27 9.37 -15.25
N LYS A 88 8.03 8.23 -14.59
CA LYS A 88 7.73 6.94 -15.24
C LYS A 88 6.27 6.82 -15.71
N LYS A 89 5.49 7.91 -15.70
CA LYS A 89 4.05 7.95 -16.01
C LYS A 89 3.23 6.95 -15.18
N LYS A 90 3.66 6.72 -13.93
CA LYS A 90 2.90 5.96 -12.94
C LYS A 90 2.14 6.93 -12.05
N ASP A 91 0.85 6.67 -11.84
CA ASP A 91 0.01 7.44 -10.94
C ASP A 91 -0.03 6.81 -9.55
N PHE A 92 -0.22 7.65 -8.53
CA PHE A 92 -0.52 7.20 -7.19
C PHE A 92 -2.02 7.07 -7.05
N LEU A 93 -2.46 5.90 -6.59
CA LEU A 93 -3.86 5.61 -6.32
C LEU A 93 -4.08 5.46 -4.83
N THR A 94 -5.30 5.75 -4.39
CA THR A 94 -5.81 5.24 -3.13
C THR A 94 -5.96 3.72 -3.19
N ILE A 95 -5.98 3.08 -2.03
CA ILE A 95 -6.24 1.62 -1.95
C ILE A 95 -7.61 1.28 -2.52
N SER A 96 -8.62 2.12 -2.31
CA SER A 96 -9.97 1.94 -2.85
C SER A 96 -9.98 1.90 -4.37
N GLU A 97 -9.32 2.85 -5.03
CA GLU A 97 -9.20 2.87 -6.50
C GLU A 97 -8.46 1.64 -7.03
N LEU A 98 -7.39 1.22 -6.34
CA LEU A 98 -6.62 0.03 -6.72
C LEU A 98 -7.48 -1.25 -6.67
N ILE A 99 -8.32 -1.39 -5.63
CA ILE A 99 -9.26 -2.51 -5.51
C ILE A 99 -10.27 -2.50 -6.66
N THR A 100 -10.90 -1.36 -6.93
CA THR A 100 -11.88 -1.23 -8.02
C THR A 100 -11.27 -1.59 -9.39
N LEU A 101 -10.05 -1.12 -9.69
CA LEU A 101 -9.37 -1.48 -10.94
C LEU A 101 -9.06 -2.98 -11.04
N SER A 102 -8.71 -3.62 -9.91
CA SER A 102 -8.48 -5.06 -9.86
C SER A 102 -9.75 -5.87 -10.14
N GLU A 103 -10.87 -5.47 -9.52
CA GLU A 103 -12.18 -6.10 -9.70
C GLU A 103 -12.65 -6.02 -11.17
N THR A 104 -12.62 -4.82 -11.77
CA THR A 104 -12.98 -4.62 -13.20
C THR A 104 -12.13 -5.50 -14.13
N LYS A 105 -10.80 -5.54 -13.92
CA LYS A 105 -9.90 -6.34 -14.75
C LYS A 105 -10.19 -7.84 -14.64
N ASN A 106 -10.55 -8.33 -13.45
CA ASN A 106 -10.90 -9.72 -13.22
C ASN A 106 -12.21 -10.11 -13.92
N GLU A 107 -13.20 -9.22 -13.97
CA GLU A 107 -14.46 -9.42 -14.70
C GLU A 107 -14.24 -9.48 -16.21
N GLU A 108 -13.45 -8.56 -16.77
CA GLU A 108 -13.08 -8.58 -18.19
C GLU A 108 -12.38 -9.89 -18.59
N LEU A 109 -11.43 -10.37 -17.77
CA LEU A 109 -10.72 -11.63 -18.01
C LEU A 109 -11.68 -12.83 -17.99
N LYS A 110 -12.63 -12.88 -17.05
CA LYS A 110 -13.65 -13.94 -17.00
C LYS A 110 -14.58 -13.89 -18.23
N SER A 111 -14.92 -12.69 -18.71
CA SER A 111 -15.78 -12.53 -19.90
C SER A 111 -15.10 -12.95 -21.22
N LYS A 112 -13.77 -12.78 -21.32
CA LYS A 112 -12.98 -13.17 -22.51
C LYS A 112 -12.67 -14.66 -22.58
N ASN A 113 -12.74 -15.37 -21.46
CA ASN A 113 -12.45 -16.80 -21.34
C ASN A 113 -13.71 -17.69 -21.37
N LYS A 114 -14.88 -17.11 -21.67
CA LYS A 114 -16.16 -17.80 -21.87
C LYS A 114 -16.58 -17.68 -23.33
#